data_AF-A0A9W9DL60-F1
#
_entry.id   AF-A0A9W9DL60-F1
#
_cell.length_a   1.000
_cell.length_b   1.000
_cell.length_c   1.000
_cell.angle_alpha   90.00
_cell.angle_beta   90.00
_cell.angle_gamma   90.00
#
_symmetry.space_group_name_H-M   'P 1'
#
loop_
_entity.id
_entity.type
_entity.pdbx_description
1 polymer ?
#
loop_
_entity_poly.entity_id
_entity_poly.type
_entity_poly.pdbx_seq_one_letter_code
_entity_poly.pdbx_strand_id
1 'polypeptide(L)' 'NPCGHSVCAPCAEKWLYDQCAGTCPVCCRQCNLIWPVITNIKINNLVEKHIQLCALSGKVTWQNDGTKLISWIERSR' A
#
# COMPACT_ATOMS: atom_id res chain seq x y z
N ASN A 1 -3.62 -13.66 4.53
CA ASN A 1 -2.20 -13.53 4.91
C ASN A 1 -2.05 -13.64 6.44
N PRO A 2 -1.46 -14.73 6.98
CA PRO A 2 -1.35 -14.95 8.42
C PRO A 2 -0.23 -14.14 9.12
N CYS A 3 0.69 -13.53 8.38
CA CYS A 3 1.88 -12.89 8.97
C CYS A 3 1.69 -11.44 9.43
N GLY A 4 0.50 -10.85 9.23
CA GLY A 4 0.17 -9.48 9.65
C GLY A 4 0.79 -8.34 8.82
N HIS A 5 1.66 -8.64 7.84
CA HIS A 5 2.23 -7.60 6.98
C HIS A 5 1.19 -7.05 6.01
N SER A 6 1.13 -5.71 5.95
CA SER A 6 0.29 -4.96 5.02
C SER A 6 1.13 -4.46 3.86
N VAL A 7 0.59 -4.55 2.64
CA VAL A 7 1.19 -4.02 1.41
C VAL A 7 0.09 -3.38 0.57
N CYS A 8 0.45 -2.64 -0.48
CA CYS A 8 -0.54 -2.07 -1.38
C CYS A 8 -1.29 -3.17 -2.14
N ALA A 9 -2.59 -3.00 -2.40
CA ALA A 9 -3.40 -4.00 -3.11
C ALA A 9 -2.79 -4.43 -4.45
N PRO A 10 -2.41 -3.53 -5.38
CA PRO A 10 -1.81 -3.96 -6.65
C PRO A 10 -0.43 -4.61 -6.46
N CYS A 11 0.30 -4.25 -5.40
CA CYS A 11 1.55 -4.91 -5.04
C CYS A 11 1.31 -6.36 -4.60
N ALA A 12 0.28 -6.59 -3.77
CA ALA A 12 -0.10 -7.93 -3.33
C ALA A 12 -0.56 -8.79 -4.49
N GLU A 13 -1.42 -8.24 -5.36
CA GLU A 13 -1.94 -8.94 -6.53
C GLU A 13 -0.82 -9.37 -7.46
N LYS A 14 0.04 -8.44 -7.86
CA LYS A 14 1.20 -8.73 -8.70
C LYS A 14 2.11 -9.81 -8.09
N TRP A 15 2.33 -9.77 -6.78
CA TRP A 15 3.19 -10.75 -6.12
C TRP A 15 2.55 -12.13 -6.02
N LEU A 16 1.27 -12.20 -5.64
CA LEU A 16 0.59 -13.46 -5.39
C LEU A 16 0.14 -14.15 -6.68
N TYR A 17 -0.31 -13.38 -7.67
CA TYR A 17 -0.91 -13.91 -8.89
C TYR A 17 0.05 -13.91 -10.08
N ASP A 18 0.84 -12.85 -10.30
CA ASP A 18 1.72 -12.78 -11.49
C ASP A 18 3.04 -13.51 -11.27
N GLN A 19 3.59 -13.46 -10.04
CA GLN A 19 4.84 -14.14 -9.70
C GLN A 19 4.63 -15.53 -9.08
N CYS A 20 3.37 -15.96 -8.90
CA CYS A 20 2.99 -17.24 -8.29
C CYS A 20 3.75 -17.56 -6.99
N ALA A 21 4.20 -16.55 -6.26
CA ALA A 21 5.14 -16.75 -5.18
C ALA A 21 4.48 -17.39 -3.95
N GLY A 22 3.15 -17.34 -3.84
CA GLY A 22 2.38 -17.98 -2.76
C GLY A 22 2.81 -17.56 -1.35
N THR A 23 3.52 -16.45 -1.21
CA THR A 23 4.25 -16.04 -0.01
C THR A 23 4.09 -14.55 0.25
N CYS A 24 4.36 -14.13 1.48
CA CYS A 24 4.42 -12.72 1.84
C CYS A 24 5.69 -12.08 1.24
N PRO A 25 5.60 -10.95 0.52
CA PRO A 25 6.77 -10.28 -0.07
C PRO A 25 7.73 -9.68 0.97
N VAL A 26 7.32 -9.58 2.25
CA VAL A 26 8.13 -8.98 3.32
C VAL A 26 8.95 -10.03 4.08
N CYS A 27 8.36 -11.20 4.33
CA CYS A 27 8.96 -12.22 5.22
C CYS A 27 9.01 -13.62 4.61
N CYS A 28 8.59 -13.77 3.34
CA CYS A 28 8.55 -15.03 2.60
C CYS A 28 7.70 -16.15 3.23
N ARG A 29 6.94 -15.87 4.30
CA ARG A 29 6.01 -16.85 4.89
C ARG A 29 4.92 -17.21 3.88
N GLN A 30 4.59 -18.50 3.77
CA GLN A 30 3.49 -18.96 2.91
C GLN A 30 2.17 -18.25 3.24
N CYS A 31 1.53 -17.75 2.19
CA CYS A 31 0.18 -17.20 2.22
C CYS A 31 -0.81 -18.32 1.93
N ASN A 32 -1.92 -18.34 2.65
CA ASN A 32 -3.05 -19.19 2.27
C ASN A 32 -3.77 -18.50 1.10
N LEU A 33 -3.67 -19.07 -0.10
CA LEU A 33 -4.26 -18.53 -1.34
C LEU A 33 -5.77 -18.79 -1.47
N ILE A 34 -6.34 -19.66 -0.63
CA ILE A 34 -7.78 -19.93 -0.58
C ILE A 34 -8.52 -18.76 0.09
N TRP A 35 -7.86 -18.07 1.02
CA TRP A 35 -8.42 -16.92 1.71
C TRP A 35 -7.91 -15.61 1.08
N PRO A 36 -8.80 -14.67 0.74
CA PRO A 36 -8.39 -13.41 0.14
C PRO A 36 -7.47 -12.62 1.09
N VAL A 37 -6.59 -11.80 0.50
CA VAL A 37 -5.87 -10.78 1.26
C VAL A 37 -6.90 -9.74 1.72
N ILE A 38 -6.97 -9.52 3.03
CA ILE A 38 -7.97 -8.63 3.62
C ILE A 38 -7.42 -7.20 3.64
N THR A 39 -8.24 -6.24 3.21
CA THR A 39 -7.93 -4.81 3.28
C THR A 39 -7.74 -4.37 4.74
N ASN A 40 -6.59 -3.78 5.03
CA ASN A 40 -6.33 -3.19 6.35
C ASN A 40 -6.75 -1.72 6.39
N ILE A 41 -8.04 -1.49 6.72
CA ILE A 41 -8.66 -0.15 6.76
C ILE A 41 -7.90 0.80 7.71
N LYS A 42 -7.38 0.29 8.83
CA LYS A 42 -6.62 1.11 9.79
C LYS A 42 -5.33 1.66 9.18
N ILE A 43 -4.60 0.82 8.46
CA ILE A 43 -3.38 1.26 7.75
C ILE A 43 -3.73 2.20 6.62
N ASN A 44 -4.82 1.96 5.89
CA ASN A 44 -5.26 2.86 4.83
C ASN A 44 -5.53 4.28 5.37
N ASN A 45 -6.33 4.38 6.44
CA ASN A 45 -6.64 5.66 7.08
C ASN A 45 -5.39 6.35 7.66
N LEU A 46 -4.44 5.58 8.19
CA LEU A 46 -3.17 6.10 8.69
C LEU A 46 -2.34 6.73 7.56
N VAL A 47 -2.23 6.03 6.43
CA VAL A 47 -1.52 6.52 5.25
C VAL A 47 -2.19 7.79 4.72
N GLU A 48 -3.52 7.81 4.54
CA GLU A 48 -4.24 8.99 4.08
C GLU A 48 -3.98 10.21 4.96
N LYS A 49 -4.12 10.07 6.29
CA LYS A 49 -3.82 11.16 7.23
C LYS A 49 -2.36 11.60 7.16
N HIS A 50 -1.42 10.67 7.01
CA HIS A 50 -0.01 11.00 6.88
C HIS A 50 0.28 11.83 5.62
N ILE A 51 -0.36 11.49 4.49
CA ILE A 51 -0.23 12.23 3.24
C ILE A 51 -0.80 13.65 3.38
N GLN A 52 -1.97 13.79 4.02
CA GLN A 52 -2.55 15.11 4.32
C GLN A 52 -1.61 15.98 5.17
N LEU A 53 -1.00 15.41 6.22
CA LEU A 53 -0.01 16.12 7.03
C LEU A 53 1.25 16.47 6.23
N CYS A 54 1.68 15.60 5.32
CA CYS A 54 2.82 15.88 4.44
C CYS A 54 2.55 17.11 3.55
N ALA A 55 1.33 17.27 3.04
CA ALA A 55 0.93 18.45 2.27
C ALA A 55 1.00 19.76 3.08
N LEU A 56 0.79 19.69 4.39
CA LEU A 56 0.87 20.83 5.30
C LEU A 56 2.29 21.09 5.85
N SER A 57 3.18 20.09 5.78
CA SER A 57 4.49 20.11 6.45
C SER A 57 5.56 21.01 5.81
N GLY A 58 5.23 21.78 4.77
CA GLY A 58 6.20 22.59 4.02
C GLY A 58 7.14 21.78 3.11
N LYS A 59 6.95 20.46 2.99
CA LYS A 59 7.69 19.62 2.04
C LYS A 59 7.17 19.86 0.62
N VAL A 60 7.92 20.63 -0.16
CA VAL A 60 7.57 21.04 -1.55
C VAL A 60 7.06 19.87 -2.39
N THR A 61 7.69 18.70 -2.35
CA THR A 61 7.27 17.55 -3.18
C THR A 61 5.90 16.96 -2.82
N TRP A 62 5.36 17.26 -1.63
CA TRP A 62 4.08 16.77 -1.13
C TRP A 62 3.01 17.86 -1.01
N GLN A 63 3.33 19.11 -1.35
CA GLN A 63 2.35 20.20 -1.43
C GLN A 63 1.36 19.97 -2.60
N ASN A 64 0.37 20.85 -2.75
CA ASN A 64 -0.73 20.68 -3.72
C ASN A 64 -0.28 20.50 -5.17
N ASP A 65 0.84 21.10 -5.56
CA ASP A 65 1.52 20.99 -6.85
C ASP A 65 2.76 20.07 -6.81
N GLY A 66 3.01 19.46 -5.65
CA GLY A 66 4.12 18.58 -5.39
C GLY A 66 4.01 17.28 -6.19
N THR A 67 5.09 16.91 -6.88
CA THR A 67 5.15 15.73 -7.75
C THR A 67 4.77 14.42 -7.05
N LYS A 68 5.03 14.28 -5.74
CA LYS A 68 4.66 13.07 -4.98
C LYS A 68 3.18 13.02 -4.63
N LEU A 69 2.55 14.17 -4.34
CA LEU A 69 1.12 14.22 -4.05
C LEU A 69 0.31 13.94 -5.32
N ILE A 70 0.69 14.56 -6.45
CA ILE A 70 0.08 14.30 -7.76
C ILE A 70 0.14 12.81 -8.10
N SER A 71 1.35 12.22 -8.03
CA SER A 71 1.53 10.78 -8.29
C SER A 71 0.72 9.88 -7.34
N TRP A 72 0.56 10.29 -6.07
CA TRP A 72 -0.28 9.54 -5.13
C TRP A 72 -1.76 9.61 -5.49
N ILE A 73 -2.28 10.79 -5.88
CA ILE A 73 -3.66 10.97 -6.32
C ILE A 73 -3.94 10.14 -7.57
N GLU A 74 -3.04 10.15 -8.56
CA GLU A 74 -3.17 9.37 -9.80
C GLU A 74 -3.27 7.86 -9.53
N ARG A 75 -2.52 7.34 -8.56
CA ARG A 75 -2.58 5.91 -8.17
C ARG A 75 -3.80 5.55 -7.32
N SER A 76 -4.49 6.55 -6.75
CA SER A 76 -5.61 6.36 -5.82
C SER A 76 -6.98 6.62 -6.47
N ARG A 77 -6.99 7.03 -7.75
CA ARG A 77 -8.19 7.11 -8.61
C ARG A 77 -8.43 5.76 -9.28
#